data_AF-A0A843CXU8-F1
#
_entry.id   AF-A0A843CXU8-F1
#
_cell.length_a   1.000
_cell.length_b   1.000
_cell.length_c   1.000
_cell.angle_alpha   90.00
_cell.angle_beta   90.00
_cell.angle_gamma   90.00
#
_symmetry.space_group_name_H-M   'P 1'
#
loop_
_entity.id
_entity.type
_entity.pdbx_description
1 polymer ?
#
loop_
_entity_poly.entity_id
_entity_poly.type
_entity_poly.pdbx_seq_one_letter_code
_entity_poly.pdbx_strand_id
1 'polypeptide(L)'
;MVGGYKAVQGGHSDPECTHVIMTLEEYNELLQEIRDAAADGKRVKDEAARAAAASAANAEKAVKKIQADAAQKIAQLQNIVETERAGKEYQIGLNQDFKRIARERANADRGIKPKKERSGYVVLSSRQKKYKYKENRHDMAEVYLWETVIQTPYVVSFTAEQAMTETQELFERDEQGHWLIGRLGIAGEYVGKYEDMLDDPRCATWKDYNIIVEKIFNANAKAGYWEIIITHTKPLDNIGTELL
;
A
#
# COMPACT_ATOMS: atom_id res chain seq x y z
N MET A 1 -84.58 -23.47 57.91
CA MET A 1 -84.53 -22.00 58.01
C MET A 1 -83.91 -21.50 56.71
N VAL A 2 -84.72 -20.87 55.84
CA VAL A 2 -84.34 -20.43 54.49
C VAL A 2 -83.89 -18.97 54.60
N GLY A 3 -82.59 -18.73 54.66
CA GLY A 3 -81.98 -17.41 54.64
C GLY A 3 -80.93 -17.36 53.54
N GLY A 4 -81.37 -17.30 52.29
CA GLY A 4 -80.50 -17.14 51.13
C GLY A 4 -80.38 -15.66 50.74
N TYR A 5 -79.16 -15.22 50.42
CA TYR A 5 -78.90 -13.88 49.88
C TYR A 5 -79.53 -13.75 48.48
N LYS A 6 -80.08 -12.58 48.14
CA LYS A 6 -80.75 -12.31 46.84
C LYS A 6 -79.82 -11.55 45.89
N ALA A 7 -79.88 -11.86 44.60
CA ALA A 7 -79.10 -11.19 43.56
C ALA A 7 -79.52 -9.72 43.38
N VAL A 8 -78.55 -8.83 43.18
CA VAL A 8 -78.74 -7.37 42.98
C VAL A 8 -78.93 -7.07 41.49
N GLN A 9 -79.86 -6.16 41.15
CA GLN A 9 -80.03 -5.67 39.78
C GLN A 9 -78.86 -4.75 39.40
N GLY A 10 -78.09 -5.12 38.37
CA GLY A 10 -76.90 -4.38 37.91
C GLY A 10 -75.65 -5.26 37.81
N GLY A 11 -75.59 -6.36 38.57
CA GLY A 11 -74.51 -7.34 38.50
C GLY A 11 -73.12 -6.78 38.84
N HIS A 12 -72.07 -7.34 38.24
CA HIS A 12 -70.66 -6.99 38.50
C HIS A 12 -70.25 -5.61 37.93
N SER A 13 -71.17 -4.89 37.29
CA SER A 13 -70.93 -3.61 36.63
C SER A 13 -71.52 -2.41 37.40
N ASP A 14 -72.13 -2.64 38.57
CA ASP A 14 -72.65 -1.59 39.45
C ASP A 14 -71.50 -0.94 40.26
N PRO A 15 -71.24 0.39 40.12
CA PRO A 15 -70.16 1.08 40.83
C PRO A 15 -70.27 1.05 42.36
N GLU A 16 -71.46 0.85 42.92
CA GLU A 16 -71.71 0.80 44.38
C GLU A 16 -71.62 -0.64 44.95
N CYS A 17 -71.32 -1.63 44.11
CA CYS A 17 -71.18 -3.03 44.53
C CYS A 17 -69.84 -3.25 45.27
N THR A 18 -69.92 -3.45 46.59
CA THR A 18 -68.74 -3.57 47.46
C THR A 18 -68.37 -5.02 47.82
N HIS A 19 -69.31 -5.96 47.71
CA HIS A 19 -69.13 -7.35 48.13
C HIS A 19 -69.79 -8.32 47.15
N VAL A 20 -69.12 -9.44 46.87
CA VAL A 20 -69.63 -10.55 46.06
C VAL A 20 -69.80 -11.76 46.97
N ILE A 21 -70.95 -12.43 46.90
CA ILE A 21 -71.23 -13.66 47.65
C ILE A 21 -71.27 -14.80 46.65
N MET A 22 -70.36 -15.77 46.82
CA MET A 22 -70.25 -16.94 45.96
C MET A 22 -70.75 -18.18 46.70
N THR A 23 -71.23 -19.17 45.96
CA THR A 23 -71.43 -20.52 46.49
C THR A 23 -70.07 -21.19 46.75
N LEU A 24 -70.07 -22.25 47.55
CA LEU A 24 -68.85 -23.01 47.83
C LEU A 24 -68.25 -23.64 46.57
N GLU A 25 -69.09 -24.07 45.62
CA GLU A 25 -68.65 -24.60 44.32
C GLU A 25 -67.95 -23.54 43.48
N GLU A 26 -68.58 -22.38 43.27
CA GLU A 26 -68.00 -21.26 42.50
C GLU A 26 -66.68 -20.76 43.14
N TYR A 27 -66.59 -20.71 44.47
CA TYR A 27 -65.35 -20.35 45.16
C TYR A 27 -64.24 -21.39 44.95
N ASN A 28 -64.58 -22.68 44.99
CA ASN A 28 -63.62 -23.76 44.74
C ASN A 28 -63.14 -23.77 43.28
N GLU A 29 -64.02 -23.49 42.32
CA GLU A 29 -63.67 -23.32 40.90
C GLU A 29 -62.70 -22.14 40.71
N LEU A 30 -62.97 -20.98 41.30
CA LEU A 30 -62.06 -19.83 41.24
C LEU A 30 -60.69 -20.15 41.85
N LEU A 31 -60.64 -20.84 43.00
CA LEU A 31 -59.39 -21.28 43.60
C LEU A 31 -58.63 -22.28 42.73
N GLN A 32 -59.33 -23.07 41.93
CA GLN A 32 -58.73 -24.01 40.98
C GLN A 32 -58.15 -23.26 39.79
N GLU A 33 -58.90 -22.32 39.19
CA GLU A 33 -58.42 -21.46 38.11
C GLU A 33 -57.17 -20.64 38.50
N ILE A 34 -57.16 -20.06 39.71
CA ILE A 34 -55.98 -19.31 40.20
C ILE A 34 -54.76 -20.23 40.32
N ARG A 35 -54.95 -21.46 40.80
CA ARG A 35 -53.87 -22.45 40.92
C ARG A 35 -53.35 -22.89 39.56
N ASP A 36 -54.25 -23.16 38.62
CA ASP A 36 -53.90 -23.59 37.27
C ASP A 36 -53.21 -22.46 36.50
N ALA A 37 -53.71 -21.22 36.59
CA ALA A 37 -53.07 -20.05 36.00
C ALA A 37 -51.68 -19.76 36.60
N ALA A 38 -51.51 -19.93 37.92
CA ALA A 38 -50.20 -19.78 38.57
C ALA A 38 -49.22 -20.90 38.14
N ALA A 39 -49.70 -22.14 38.02
CA ALA A 39 -48.91 -23.27 37.56
C ALA A 39 -48.48 -23.09 36.09
N ASP A 40 -49.39 -22.68 35.21
CA ASP A 40 -49.08 -22.38 33.81
C ASP A 40 -48.13 -21.18 33.68
N GLY A 41 -48.33 -20.13 34.46
CA GLY A 41 -47.41 -18.98 34.50
C GLY A 41 -46.00 -19.38 34.91
N LYS A 42 -45.86 -20.32 35.86
CA LYS A 42 -44.57 -20.88 36.24
C LYS A 42 -43.98 -21.74 35.12
N ARG A 43 -44.78 -22.62 34.52
CA ARG A 43 -44.36 -23.50 33.42
C ARG A 43 -43.85 -22.71 32.21
N VAL A 44 -44.56 -21.66 31.81
CA VAL A 44 -44.16 -20.78 30.70
C VAL A 44 -42.85 -20.05 31.01
N LYS A 45 -42.67 -19.57 32.26
CA LYS A 45 -41.40 -18.96 32.69
C LYS A 45 -40.24 -19.96 32.63
N ASP A 46 -40.45 -21.17 33.11
CA ASP A 46 -39.42 -22.23 33.11
C ASP A 46 -39.10 -22.70 31.68
N GLU A 47 -40.09 -22.77 30.79
CA GLU A 47 -39.89 -23.05 29.35
C GLU A 47 -39.12 -21.93 28.65
N ALA A 48 -39.49 -20.65 28.89
CA ALA A 48 -38.79 -19.50 28.33
C ALA A 48 -37.33 -19.42 28.83
N ALA A 49 -37.09 -19.67 30.11
CA ALA A 49 -35.75 -19.70 30.68
C ALA A 49 -34.89 -20.81 30.05
N ARG A 50 -35.46 -22.02 29.88
CA ARG A 50 -34.77 -23.13 29.19
C ARG A 50 -34.47 -22.81 27.73
N ALA A 51 -35.41 -22.21 27.01
CA ALA A 51 -35.22 -21.82 25.61
C ALA A 51 -34.13 -20.75 25.46
N ALA A 52 -34.12 -19.74 26.34
CA ALA A 52 -33.09 -18.71 26.38
C ALA A 52 -31.70 -19.30 26.69
N ALA A 53 -31.59 -20.19 27.68
CA ALA A 53 -30.35 -20.86 28.03
C ALA A 53 -29.81 -21.73 26.88
N ALA A 54 -30.70 -22.47 26.20
CA ALA A 54 -30.32 -23.28 25.03
C ALA A 54 -29.84 -22.41 23.86
N SER A 55 -30.53 -21.30 23.60
CA SER A 55 -30.14 -20.32 22.58
C SER A 55 -28.76 -19.71 22.87
N ALA A 56 -28.53 -19.27 24.12
CA ALA A 56 -27.25 -18.73 24.56
C ALA A 56 -26.11 -19.76 24.40
N ALA A 57 -26.31 -21.00 24.84
CA ALA A 57 -25.33 -22.06 24.70
C ALA A 57 -25.01 -22.39 23.22
N ASN A 58 -26.02 -22.34 22.35
CA ASN A 58 -25.82 -22.55 20.91
C ASN A 58 -25.05 -21.38 20.27
N ALA A 59 -25.36 -20.14 20.65
CA ALA A 59 -24.65 -18.96 20.19
C ALA A 59 -23.18 -18.98 20.63
N GLU A 60 -22.90 -19.33 21.89
CA GLU A 60 -21.53 -19.48 22.39
C GLU A 60 -20.74 -20.56 21.63
N LYS A 61 -21.36 -21.71 21.34
CA LYS A 61 -20.73 -22.77 20.53
C LYS A 61 -20.42 -22.28 19.12
N ALA A 62 -21.34 -21.55 18.49
CA ALA A 62 -21.14 -20.99 17.16
C ALA A 62 -19.98 -19.98 17.15
N VAL A 63 -19.92 -19.08 18.14
CA VAL A 63 -18.82 -18.12 18.29
C VAL A 63 -17.48 -18.82 18.50
N LYS A 64 -17.42 -19.83 19.38
CA LYS A 64 -16.19 -20.60 19.61
C LYS A 64 -15.71 -21.31 18.35
N LYS A 65 -16.63 -21.87 17.56
CA LYS A 65 -16.30 -22.50 16.28
C LYS A 65 -15.73 -21.49 15.29
N ILE A 66 -16.39 -20.34 15.12
CA ILE A 66 -15.91 -19.26 14.23
C ILE A 66 -14.52 -18.79 14.67
N GLN A 67 -14.29 -18.62 15.98
CA GLN A 67 -12.99 -18.23 16.50
C GLN A 67 -11.90 -19.28 16.23
N ALA A 68 -12.21 -20.56 16.40
CA ALA A 68 -11.27 -21.64 16.10
C ALA A 68 -10.94 -21.72 14.60
N ASP A 69 -11.96 -21.65 13.75
CA ASP A 69 -11.79 -21.67 12.29
C ASP A 69 -10.98 -20.44 11.81
N ALA A 70 -11.26 -19.26 12.38
CA ALA A 70 -10.51 -18.04 12.09
C ALA A 70 -9.06 -18.14 12.57
N ALA A 71 -8.81 -18.66 13.78
CA ALA A 71 -7.46 -18.84 14.31
C ALA A 71 -6.64 -19.82 13.44
N GLN A 72 -7.25 -20.92 13.01
CA GLN A 72 -6.61 -21.86 12.09
C GLN A 72 -6.29 -21.19 10.74
N LYS A 73 -7.22 -20.39 10.20
CA LYS A 73 -6.98 -19.70 8.93
C LYS A 73 -5.89 -18.64 9.04
N ILE A 74 -5.83 -17.91 10.15
CA ILE A 74 -4.77 -16.94 10.45
C ILE A 74 -3.42 -17.66 10.50
N ALA A 75 -3.32 -18.78 11.22
CA ALA A 75 -2.09 -19.55 11.32
C ALA A 75 -1.60 -20.06 9.94
N GLN A 76 -2.53 -20.53 9.09
CA GLN A 76 -2.20 -20.94 7.72
C GLN A 76 -1.68 -19.76 6.87
N LEU A 77 -2.35 -18.60 6.94
CA LEU A 77 -1.93 -17.41 6.21
C LEU A 77 -0.58 -16.88 6.69
N GLN A 78 -0.32 -16.91 7.99
CA GLN A 78 0.97 -16.53 8.57
C GLN A 78 2.09 -17.41 8.03
N ASN A 79 1.89 -18.74 8.00
CA ASN A 79 2.87 -19.66 7.44
C ASN A 79 3.15 -19.36 5.95
N ILE A 80 2.10 -19.15 5.14
CA ILE A 80 2.26 -18.79 3.73
C ILE A 80 3.08 -17.50 3.59
N VAL A 81 2.73 -16.45 4.34
CA VAL A 81 3.45 -15.17 4.30
C VAL A 81 4.92 -15.33 4.69
N GLU A 82 5.23 -16.13 5.71
CA GLU A 82 6.62 -16.40 6.12
C GLU A 82 7.39 -17.15 5.04
N THR A 83 6.79 -18.17 4.42
CA THR A 83 7.43 -18.91 3.32
C THR A 83 7.66 -18.04 2.08
N GLU A 84 6.70 -17.18 1.72
CA GLU A 84 6.84 -16.23 0.61
C GLU A 84 7.91 -15.17 0.91
N ARG A 85 8.02 -14.69 2.14
CA ARG A 85 9.08 -13.76 2.56
C ARG A 85 10.46 -14.40 2.41
N ALA A 86 10.64 -15.61 2.91
CA ALA A 86 11.90 -16.34 2.77
C ALA A 86 12.27 -16.59 1.30
N GLY A 87 11.28 -16.98 0.48
CA GLY A 87 11.46 -17.14 -0.97
C GLY A 87 11.84 -15.84 -1.67
N LYS A 88 11.21 -14.73 -1.28
CA LYS A 88 11.52 -13.39 -1.80
C LYS A 88 12.95 -12.97 -1.45
N GLU A 89 13.37 -13.12 -0.20
CA GLU A 89 14.73 -12.80 0.25
C GLU A 89 15.79 -13.59 -0.52
N TYR A 90 15.56 -14.90 -0.68
CA TYR A 90 16.42 -15.75 -1.48
C TYR A 90 16.55 -15.26 -2.93
N GLN A 91 15.41 -14.92 -3.57
CA GLN A 91 15.41 -14.41 -4.94
C GLN A 91 16.08 -13.03 -5.07
N ILE A 92 15.94 -12.16 -4.08
CA ILE A 92 16.66 -10.87 -4.04
C ILE A 92 18.16 -11.10 -4.06
N GLY A 93 18.67 -12.02 -3.21
CA GLY A 93 20.09 -12.35 -3.18
C GLY A 93 20.60 -12.89 -4.52
N LEU A 94 19.86 -13.82 -5.12
CA LEU A 94 20.22 -14.38 -6.43
C LEU A 94 20.23 -13.31 -7.53
N ASN A 95 19.25 -12.40 -7.52
CA ASN A 95 19.17 -11.30 -8.47
C ASN A 95 20.33 -10.31 -8.31
N GLN A 96 20.75 -10.00 -7.07
CA GLN A 96 21.91 -9.15 -6.83
C GLN A 96 23.20 -9.76 -7.41
N ASP A 97 23.41 -11.06 -7.21
CA ASP A 97 24.55 -11.76 -7.78
C ASP A 97 24.53 -11.78 -9.31
N PHE A 98 23.37 -12.02 -9.92
CA PHE A 98 23.23 -11.98 -11.38
C PHE A 98 23.47 -10.58 -11.95
N LYS A 99 22.98 -9.52 -11.30
CA LYS A 99 23.25 -8.13 -11.70
C LYS A 99 24.75 -7.84 -11.68
N ARG A 100 25.44 -8.23 -10.59
CA ARG A 100 26.90 -8.08 -10.48
C ARG A 100 27.62 -8.81 -11.62
N ILE A 101 27.28 -10.08 -11.86
CA ILE A 101 27.89 -10.88 -12.93
C ILE A 101 27.62 -10.28 -14.32
N ALA A 102 26.40 -9.82 -14.58
CA ALA A 102 26.03 -9.19 -15.84
C ALA A 102 26.85 -7.92 -16.08
N ARG A 103 26.99 -7.06 -15.06
CA ARG A 103 27.84 -5.86 -15.10
C ARG A 103 29.31 -6.21 -15.36
N GLU A 104 29.87 -7.18 -14.64
CA GLU A 104 31.27 -7.61 -14.83
C GLU A 104 31.53 -8.14 -16.26
N ARG A 105 30.56 -8.83 -16.85
CA ARG A 105 30.62 -9.31 -18.24
C ARG A 105 30.54 -8.15 -19.22
N ALA A 106 29.56 -7.28 -19.08
CA ALA A 106 29.44 -6.07 -19.91
C ALA A 106 30.71 -5.21 -19.84
N ASN A 107 31.33 -5.09 -18.67
CA ASN A 107 32.60 -4.41 -18.48
C ASN A 107 33.74 -5.12 -19.24
N ALA A 108 33.84 -6.44 -19.11
CA ALA A 108 34.85 -7.22 -19.83
C ALA A 108 34.70 -7.11 -21.35
N ASP A 109 33.47 -7.22 -21.86
CA ASP A 109 33.13 -7.15 -23.29
C ASP A 109 33.48 -5.78 -23.88
N ARG A 110 33.39 -4.72 -23.08
CA ARG A 110 33.74 -3.34 -23.44
C ARG A 110 35.20 -2.96 -23.14
N GLY A 111 36.00 -3.88 -22.59
CA GLY A 111 37.42 -3.64 -22.28
C GLY A 111 37.68 -2.79 -21.03
N ILE A 112 36.67 -2.58 -20.18
CA ILE A 112 36.71 -1.77 -18.96
C ILE A 112 37.58 -2.46 -17.89
N LYS A 113 38.56 -1.75 -17.34
CA LYS A 113 39.50 -2.27 -16.32
C LYS A 113 39.66 -1.33 -15.12
N PRO A 114 39.58 -1.82 -13.87
CA PRO A 114 39.27 -3.21 -13.45
C PRO A 114 37.76 -3.55 -13.58
N LYS A 115 37.43 -4.68 -14.22
CA LYS A 115 36.03 -5.02 -14.56
C LYS A 115 35.06 -5.15 -13.38
N LYS A 116 35.57 -5.47 -12.17
CA LYS A 116 34.77 -5.73 -10.97
C LYS A 116 34.52 -4.50 -10.11
N GLU A 117 35.47 -3.56 -10.16
CA GLU A 117 35.44 -2.35 -9.34
C GLU A 117 34.69 -1.22 -10.06
N ARG A 118 34.72 -1.23 -11.40
CA ARG A 118 34.12 -0.18 -12.22
C ARG A 118 32.61 -0.29 -12.30
N SER A 119 31.91 0.84 -12.19
CA SER A 119 30.43 0.89 -12.30
C SER A 119 29.91 0.40 -13.66
N GLY A 120 30.72 0.55 -14.71
CA GLY A 120 30.37 0.15 -16.07
C GLY A 120 29.51 1.16 -16.83
N TYR A 121 29.22 2.33 -16.26
CA TYR A 121 28.65 3.42 -17.02
C TYR A 121 29.75 4.20 -17.75
N VAL A 122 29.52 4.52 -19.02
CA VAL A 122 30.54 5.08 -19.91
C VAL A 122 30.00 6.35 -20.57
N VAL A 123 30.70 7.46 -20.43
CA VAL A 123 30.34 8.69 -21.14
C VAL A 123 30.83 8.58 -22.57
N LEU A 124 29.91 8.44 -23.52
CA LEU A 124 30.24 8.30 -24.95
C LEU A 124 30.47 9.65 -25.61
N SER A 125 29.69 10.66 -25.22
CA SER A 125 29.81 12.00 -25.76
C SER A 125 29.19 13.03 -24.83
N SER A 126 29.71 14.26 -24.88
CA SER A 126 29.10 15.43 -24.28
C SER A 126 29.23 16.59 -25.25
N ARG A 127 28.12 17.19 -25.64
CA ARG A 127 28.08 18.27 -26.65
C ARG A 127 27.14 19.37 -26.25
N GLN A 128 27.44 20.60 -26.66
CA GLN A 128 26.49 21.69 -26.51
C GLN A 128 25.30 21.51 -27.45
N LYS A 129 24.11 21.78 -26.93
CA LYS A 129 22.83 21.73 -27.62
C LYS A 129 22.12 23.06 -27.40
N LYS A 130 21.72 23.70 -28.50
CA LYS A 130 20.89 24.91 -28.44
C LYS A 130 19.50 24.51 -27.94
N TYR A 131 19.06 25.13 -26.85
CA TYR A 131 17.73 24.99 -26.27
C TYR A 131 16.98 26.31 -26.44
N LYS A 132 15.76 26.23 -26.98
CA LYS A 132 14.90 27.41 -27.17
C LYS A 132 13.69 27.31 -26.25
N TYR A 133 13.38 28.38 -25.55
CA TYR A 133 12.23 28.45 -24.64
C TYR A 133 11.51 29.78 -24.75
N LYS A 134 10.28 29.81 -24.26
CA LYS A 134 9.50 31.06 -24.19
C LYS A 134 9.90 31.80 -22.92
N GLU A 135 10.47 32.98 -23.08
CA GLU A 135 10.76 33.86 -21.94
C GLU A 135 9.53 34.67 -21.56
N ASN A 136 8.78 35.13 -22.56
CA ASN A 136 7.51 35.84 -22.40
C ASN A 136 6.49 35.39 -23.45
N ARG A 137 5.26 35.93 -23.39
CA ARG A 137 4.20 35.62 -24.37
C ARG A 137 4.62 35.87 -25.82
N HIS A 138 5.56 36.80 -26.04
CA HIS A 138 5.98 37.26 -27.37
C HIS A 138 7.43 36.95 -27.72
N ASP A 139 8.27 36.56 -26.76
CA ASP A 139 9.71 36.43 -26.95
C ASP A 139 10.20 35.00 -26.72
N MET A 140 11.03 34.52 -27.64
CA MET A 140 11.74 33.25 -27.53
C MET A 140 13.19 33.55 -27.14
N ALA A 141 13.64 32.97 -26.04
CA ALA A 141 15.03 32.99 -25.63
C ALA A 141 15.76 31.72 -26.10
N GLU A 142 17.07 31.83 -26.24
CA GLU A 142 17.94 30.72 -26.60
C GLU A 142 19.08 30.61 -25.59
N VAL A 143 19.36 29.38 -25.14
CA VAL A 143 20.48 29.06 -24.25
C VAL A 143 21.21 27.82 -24.78
N TYR A 144 22.49 27.68 -24.46
CA TYR A 144 23.23 26.45 -24.72
C TYR A 144 23.23 25.58 -23.47
N LEU A 145 22.62 24.41 -23.57
CA LEU A 145 22.71 23.34 -22.58
C LEU A 145 23.69 22.27 -23.08
N TRP A 146 24.01 21.31 -22.23
CA TRP A 146 24.87 20.19 -22.55
C TRP A 146 24.05 18.92 -22.67
N GLU A 147 24.21 18.20 -23.77
CA GLU A 147 23.64 16.88 -24.00
C GLU A 147 24.75 15.85 -23.84
N THR A 148 24.60 14.95 -22.88
CA THR A 148 25.56 13.87 -22.59
C THR A 148 24.91 12.53 -22.81
N VAL A 149 25.58 11.67 -23.58
CA VAL A 149 25.16 10.29 -23.82
C VAL A 149 25.99 9.37 -22.94
N ILE A 150 25.31 8.66 -22.04
CA ILE A 150 25.89 7.70 -21.11
C ILE A 150 25.44 6.31 -21.52
N GLN A 151 26.38 5.44 -21.87
CA GLN A 151 26.10 4.03 -22.07
C GLN A 151 26.04 3.33 -20.72
N THR A 152 25.02 2.51 -20.53
CA THR A 152 24.79 1.72 -19.30
C THR A 152 25.46 0.34 -19.41
N PRO A 153 25.69 -0.35 -18.28
CA PRO A 153 26.12 -1.75 -18.31
C PRO A 153 25.01 -2.74 -18.70
N TYR A 154 23.80 -2.27 -19.00
CA TYR A 154 22.64 -3.12 -19.29
C TYR A 154 22.45 -3.29 -20.80
N VAL A 155 22.41 -4.55 -21.24
CA VAL A 155 22.25 -4.89 -22.66
C VAL A 155 20.80 -4.66 -23.13
N VAL A 156 20.61 -4.37 -24.43
CA VAL A 156 19.28 -4.09 -25.01
C VAL A 156 18.30 -5.26 -24.95
N SER A 157 18.74 -6.46 -24.60
CA SER A 157 17.85 -7.60 -24.36
C SER A 157 17.03 -7.48 -23.06
N PHE A 158 17.42 -6.58 -22.15
CA PHE A 158 16.61 -6.22 -20.98
C PHE A 158 15.37 -5.46 -21.45
N THR A 159 14.25 -5.62 -20.75
CA THR A 159 13.07 -4.79 -21.01
C THR A 159 13.37 -3.32 -20.67
N ALA A 160 12.65 -2.39 -21.28
CA ALA A 160 12.79 -0.97 -20.98
C ALA A 160 12.58 -0.70 -19.49
N GLU A 161 11.55 -1.31 -18.88
CA GLU A 161 11.27 -1.19 -17.46
C GLU A 161 12.43 -1.68 -16.59
N GLN A 162 12.99 -2.86 -16.89
CA GLN A 162 14.15 -3.37 -16.17
C GLN A 162 15.33 -2.42 -16.29
N ALA A 163 15.69 -2.00 -17.50
CA ALA A 163 16.81 -1.07 -17.69
C ALA A 163 16.59 0.27 -16.97
N MET A 164 15.37 0.80 -17.00
CA MET A 164 15.03 2.04 -16.29
C MET A 164 15.11 1.87 -14.77
N THR A 165 14.59 0.77 -14.21
CA THR A 165 14.69 0.48 -12.77
C THR A 165 16.13 0.30 -12.35
N GLU A 166 16.90 -0.52 -13.07
CA GLU A 166 18.29 -0.80 -12.69
C GLU A 166 19.21 0.41 -12.80
N THR A 167 18.90 1.34 -13.70
CA THR A 167 19.68 2.56 -13.85
C THR A 167 19.32 3.68 -12.88
N GLN A 168 18.30 3.47 -12.02
CA GLN A 168 18.03 4.42 -10.92
C GLN A 168 19.23 4.57 -9.99
N GLU A 169 20.07 3.54 -9.85
CA GLU A 169 21.32 3.61 -9.05
C GLU A 169 22.27 4.72 -9.52
N LEU A 170 22.17 5.17 -10.78
CA LEU A 170 22.96 6.28 -11.31
C LEU A 170 22.49 7.63 -10.76
N PHE A 171 21.19 7.77 -10.50
CA PHE A 171 20.51 9.02 -10.13
C PHE A 171 20.07 9.08 -8.67
N GLU A 172 20.15 7.97 -7.93
CA GLU A 172 19.86 7.92 -6.50
C GLU A 172 21.12 8.10 -5.67
N ARG A 173 20.95 8.68 -4.47
CA ARG A 173 22.04 8.75 -3.49
C ARG A 173 22.08 7.45 -2.70
N ASP A 174 23.27 6.90 -2.50
CA ASP A 174 23.45 5.74 -1.62
C ASP A 174 23.21 6.13 -0.13
N GLU A 175 23.27 5.13 0.76
CA GLU A 175 23.09 5.34 2.20
C GLU A 175 24.13 6.30 2.80
N GLN A 176 25.29 6.43 2.16
CA GLN A 176 26.37 7.35 2.54
C GLN A 176 26.21 8.74 1.88
N GLY A 177 25.15 8.95 1.10
CA GLY A 177 24.87 10.19 0.39
C GLY A 177 25.69 10.39 -0.89
N HIS A 178 26.52 9.41 -1.28
CA HIS A 178 27.26 9.47 -2.54
C HIS A 178 26.30 9.38 -3.71
N TRP A 179 26.62 10.15 -4.74
CA TRP A 179 25.82 10.22 -5.94
C TRP A 179 26.69 9.87 -7.15
N LEU A 180 26.36 8.76 -7.82
CA LEU A 180 27.23 8.21 -8.86
C LEU A 180 27.40 9.20 -10.01
N ILE A 181 26.29 9.78 -10.50
CA ILE A 181 26.32 10.81 -11.54
C ILE A 181 27.02 12.10 -11.08
N GLY A 182 27.02 12.38 -9.77
CA GLY A 182 27.67 13.55 -9.20
C GLY A 182 29.19 13.58 -9.41
N ARG A 183 29.81 12.43 -9.69
CA ARG A 183 31.23 12.33 -10.09
C ARG A 183 31.55 13.07 -11.39
N LEU A 184 30.55 13.38 -12.21
CA LEU A 184 30.69 14.18 -13.43
C LEU A 184 30.56 15.69 -13.18
N GLY A 185 30.46 16.13 -11.93
CA GLY A 185 30.20 17.53 -11.57
C GLY A 185 28.72 17.89 -11.51
N ILE A 186 27.81 16.90 -11.63
CA ILE A 186 26.37 17.11 -11.52
C ILE A 186 25.98 17.28 -10.05
N ALA A 187 25.31 18.37 -9.71
CA ALA A 187 24.95 18.72 -8.33
C ALA A 187 23.45 18.58 -8.04
N GLY A 188 22.60 18.48 -9.06
CA GLY A 188 21.18 18.25 -8.86
C GLY A 188 20.42 17.80 -10.11
N GLU A 189 19.17 17.43 -9.90
CA GLU A 189 18.19 17.14 -10.95
C GLU A 189 16.96 18.03 -10.71
N TYR A 190 16.49 18.69 -11.76
CA TYR A 190 15.24 19.40 -11.79
C TYR A 190 14.19 18.58 -12.55
N VAL A 191 13.06 18.32 -11.92
CA VAL A 191 11.93 17.62 -12.55
C VAL A 191 11.01 18.66 -13.19
N GLY A 192 11.27 18.99 -14.46
CA GLY A 192 10.52 19.98 -15.21
C GLY A 192 11.33 20.53 -16.37
N LYS A 193 10.84 21.57 -17.06
CA LYS A 193 11.61 22.19 -18.13
C LYS A 193 12.67 23.14 -17.58
N TYR A 194 13.64 23.47 -18.41
CA TYR A 194 14.69 24.42 -18.05
C TYR A 194 14.11 25.80 -17.70
N GLU A 195 13.11 26.29 -18.44
CA GLU A 195 12.47 27.58 -18.15
C GLU A 195 11.77 27.59 -16.79
N ASP A 196 11.11 26.49 -16.42
CA ASP A 196 10.43 26.37 -15.12
C ASP A 196 11.45 26.41 -13.96
N MET A 197 12.66 25.88 -14.18
CA MET A 197 13.75 25.93 -13.21
C MET A 197 14.25 27.36 -12.97
N LEU A 198 14.23 28.21 -14.00
CA LEU A 198 14.66 29.62 -13.88
C LEU A 198 13.69 30.43 -13.01
N ASP A 199 12.41 30.10 -13.07
CA ASP A 199 11.35 30.78 -12.34
C ASP A 199 11.13 30.22 -10.93
N ASP A 200 11.64 29.03 -10.61
CA ASP A 200 11.51 28.41 -9.29
C ASP A 200 12.40 29.11 -8.24
N PRO A 201 11.83 29.78 -7.22
CA PRO A 201 12.61 30.45 -6.18
C PRO A 201 13.53 29.51 -5.39
N ARG A 202 13.19 28.20 -5.32
CA ARG A 202 13.99 27.17 -4.64
C ARG A 202 15.30 26.87 -5.39
N CYS A 203 15.35 27.18 -6.68
CA CYS A 203 16.49 26.95 -7.56
C CYS A 203 17.40 28.19 -7.69
N ALA A 204 17.19 29.25 -6.87
CA ALA A 204 17.96 30.49 -6.97
C ALA A 204 19.49 30.29 -6.86
N THR A 205 19.93 29.32 -6.05
CA THR A 205 21.35 28.97 -5.87
C THR A 205 21.88 28.02 -6.96
N TRP A 206 21.01 27.48 -7.82
CA TRP A 206 21.36 26.43 -8.79
C TRP A 206 22.12 26.96 -10.00
N LYS A 207 22.15 28.29 -10.19
CA LYS A 207 22.97 28.95 -11.22
C LYS A 207 24.45 28.61 -11.11
N ASP A 208 24.93 28.30 -9.90
CA ASP A 208 26.32 27.94 -9.65
C ASP A 208 26.61 26.45 -9.86
N TYR A 209 25.58 25.62 -9.99
CA TYR A 209 25.70 24.17 -10.07
C TYR A 209 25.33 23.61 -11.45
N ASN A 210 25.83 22.41 -11.77
CA ASN A 210 25.40 21.68 -12.95
C ASN A 210 24.15 20.85 -12.61
N ILE A 211 23.04 21.12 -13.30
CA ILE A 211 21.73 20.54 -13.00
C ILE A 211 21.21 19.79 -14.21
N ILE A 212 20.75 18.56 -14.02
CA ILE A 212 20.01 17.81 -15.04
C ILE A 212 18.60 18.38 -15.16
N VAL A 213 18.15 18.64 -16.38
CA VAL A 213 16.79 19.14 -16.67
C VAL A 213 15.98 18.17 -17.54
N GLU A 214 16.64 17.19 -18.17
CA GLU A 214 15.96 16.20 -18.99
C GLU A 214 16.73 14.88 -18.96
N LYS A 215 16.00 13.76 -18.94
CA LYS A 215 16.54 12.41 -19.05
C LYS A 215 15.75 11.65 -20.09
N ILE A 216 16.43 11.10 -21.08
CA ILE A 216 15.84 10.28 -22.14
C ILE A 216 16.54 8.92 -22.13
N PHE A 217 15.73 7.87 -22.13
CA PHE A 217 16.22 6.50 -22.28
C PHE A 217 16.22 6.10 -23.75
N ASN A 218 17.34 5.56 -24.21
CA ASN A 218 17.54 5.16 -25.60
C ASN A 218 18.04 3.71 -25.68
N ALA A 219 17.39 2.90 -26.52
CA ALA A 219 17.86 1.56 -26.83
C ALA A 219 18.82 1.61 -28.01
N ASN A 220 20.13 1.50 -27.77
CA ASN A 220 21.11 1.50 -28.86
C ASN A 220 21.36 0.07 -29.35
N ALA A 221 20.55 -0.38 -30.30
CA ALA A 221 20.65 -1.72 -30.89
C ALA A 221 22.00 -1.96 -31.60
N LYS A 222 22.65 -0.91 -32.11
CA LYS A 222 23.96 -1.02 -32.78
C LYS A 222 25.08 -1.28 -31.76
N ALA A 223 25.06 -0.57 -30.63
CA ALA A 223 26.02 -0.77 -29.56
C ALA A 223 25.70 -2.01 -28.70
N GLY A 224 24.44 -2.46 -28.68
CA GLY A 224 23.98 -3.60 -27.89
C GLY A 224 23.63 -3.25 -26.44
N TYR A 225 23.68 -1.96 -26.06
CA TYR A 225 23.45 -1.49 -24.69
C TYR A 225 22.39 -0.40 -24.63
N TRP A 226 21.72 -0.30 -23.49
CA TRP A 226 20.88 0.85 -23.16
C TRP A 226 21.75 2.08 -22.91
N GLU A 227 21.24 3.23 -23.32
CA GLU A 227 21.86 4.54 -23.16
C GLU A 227 20.91 5.48 -22.43
N ILE A 228 21.49 6.38 -21.65
CA ILE A 228 20.78 7.50 -21.04
C ILE A 228 21.35 8.78 -21.62
N ILE A 229 20.47 9.58 -22.20
CA ILE A 229 20.79 10.91 -22.70
C ILE A 229 20.30 11.90 -21.66
N ILE A 230 21.23 12.65 -21.07
CA ILE A 230 20.92 13.69 -20.11
C ILE A 230 21.14 15.05 -20.73
N THR A 231 20.21 15.97 -20.50
CA THR A 231 20.40 17.40 -20.79
C THR A 231 20.67 18.12 -19.48
N HIS A 232 21.76 18.89 -19.40
CA HIS A 232 22.19 19.55 -18.17
C HIS A 232 22.82 20.94 -18.43
N THR A 233 22.96 21.75 -17.38
CA THR A 233 23.17 23.20 -17.50
C THR A 233 24.62 23.65 -17.69
N LYS A 234 25.61 22.82 -17.34
CA LYS A 234 27.05 23.17 -17.37
C LYS A 234 27.90 22.04 -17.97
N PRO A 235 29.14 22.28 -18.42
CA PRO A 235 30.01 21.18 -18.81
C PRO A 235 30.25 20.19 -17.67
N LEU A 236 30.64 18.96 -18.02
CA LEU A 236 31.07 17.97 -17.03
C LEU A 236 32.47 18.33 -16.51
N ASP A 237 32.72 18.10 -15.22
CA ASP A 237 34.03 18.38 -14.60
C ASP A 237 35.12 17.42 -15.05
N ASN A 238 34.74 16.20 -15.43
CA ASN A 238 35.66 15.18 -15.91
C ASN A 238 34.99 14.34 -17.01
N ILE A 239 35.57 14.37 -18.21
CA ILE A 239 35.21 13.46 -19.31
C ILE A 239 36.15 12.25 -19.25
N GLY A 240 36.19 11.60 -18.08
CA GLY A 240 36.70 10.25 -17.98
C GLY A 240 35.76 9.36 -18.77
N THR A 241 36.29 8.50 -19.63
CA THR A 241 35.46 7.64 -20.49
C THR A 241 34.51 6.76 -19.66
N GLU A 242 34.82 6.52 -18.38
CA GLU A 242 34.04 5.70 -17.45
C GLU A 242 33.67 6.47 -16.18
N LEU A 243 32.43 6.32 -15.75
CA LEU A 243 32.00 6.62 -14.39
C LEU A 243 32.63 5.57 -13.46
N LEU A 244 33.51 6.04 -12.57
CA LEU A 244 34.29 5.26 -11.59
C LEU A 244 33.61 3.94 -11.18
#